data_AF-A0A6N8B9T9-F1
#
_entry.id   AF-A0A6N8B9T9-F1
#
_cell.length_a   1.000
_cell.length_b   1.000
_cell.length_c   1.000
_cell.angle_alpha   90.00
_cell.angle_beta   90.00
_cell.angle_gamma   90.00
#
_symmetry.space_group_name_H-M   'P 1'
#
loop_
_entity.id
_entity.type
_entity.pdbx_description
1 polymer ?
#
loop_
_entity_poly.entity_id
_entity_poly.type
_entity_poly.pdbx_seq_one_letter_code
_entity_poly.pdbx_strand_id
1 'polypeptide(L)'
;MYCTLEDLLGRVAEDVLIECTDDDGAGQIDVVKVDQAIEDATSEINGYCMSRYDVPFNPVPPFMKKLAVDIAIYNLFTRRGYDEESADRSILDRYKNTVRVLENIAKGIITLGQPQPPPETGATVLSEERKFSRRKMEGF
;
A
#
# COMPACT_ATOMS: atom_id res chain seq x y z
N MET A 1 -0.28 7.30 9.37
CA MET A 1 -1.19 6.14 9.50
C MET A 1 -2.45 6.40 8.68
N TYR A 2 -2.99 5.38 8.03
CA TYR A 2 -4.15 5.50 7.13
C TYR A 2 -5.49 5.01 7.70
N CYS A 3 -5.45 4.28 8.82
CA CYS A 3 -6.61 3.83 9.57
C CYS A 3 -6.35 4.01 11.08
N THR A 4 -7.41 3.89 11.88
CA THR A 4 -7.36 3.95 13.34
C THR A 4 -7.91 2.67 13.98
N LEU A 5 -7.73 2.52 15.29
CA LEU A 5 -8.35 1.44 16.08
C LEU A 5 -9.88 1.39 15.89
N GLU A 6 -10.55 2.54 15.83
CA GLU A 6 -12.00 2.61 15.61
C GLU A 6 -12.40 2.06 14.23
N ASP A 7 -11.59 2.31 13.20
CA ASP A 7 -11.84 1.76 11.86
C ASP A 7 -11.72 0.22 11.85
N LEU A 8 -10.82 -0.35 12.68
CA LEU A 8 -10.66 -1.79 12.87
C LEU A 8 -11.83 -2.41 13.63
N LEU A 9 -12.27 -1.76 14.72
CA LEU A 9 -13.44 -2.17 15.51
C LEU A 9 -14.75 -2.09 14.70
N GLY A 10 -14.83 -1.18 13.72
CA GLY A 10 -15.93 -1.13 12.77
C GLY A 10 -15.98 -2.33 11.82
N ARG A 11 -14.90 -3.14 11.75
CA ARG A 11 -14.78 -4.26 10.81
C ARG A 11 -14.72 -5.63 11.47
N VAL A 12 -14.12 -5.71 12.66
CA VAL A 12 -13.93 -6.93 13.44
C VAL A 12 -14.39 -6.68 14.87
N ALA A 13 -14.99 -7.69 15.49
CA ALA A 13 -15.42 -7.59 16.89
C ALA A 13 -14.21 -7.36 17.81
N GLU A 14 -14.44 -6.61 18.90
CA GLU A 14 -13.43 -6.30 19.92
C GLU A 14 -12.78 -7.57 20.49
N ASP A 15 -13.59 -8.59 20.80
CA ASP A 15 -13.13 -9.87 21.36
C ASP A 15 -12.07 -10.55 20.48
N VAL A 16 -12.25 -10.49 19.16
CA VAL A 16 -11.32 -11.08 18.19
C VAL A 16 -10.02 -10.25 18.12
N LEU A 17 -10.11 -8.93 18.24
CA LEU A 17 -8.92 -8.07 18.34
C LEU A 17 -8.14 -8.35 19.63
N ILE A 18 -8.82 -8.59 20.73
CA ILE A 18 -8.19 -9.04 21.99
C ILE A 18 -7.49 -10.37 21.74
N GLU A 19 -8.17 -11.39 21.19
CA GLU A 19 -7.54 -12.69 20.89
C GLU A 19 -6.30 -12.59 19.98
N CYS A 20 -6.27 -11.61 19.05
CA CYS A 20 -5.13 -11.41 18.15
C CYS A 20 -3.97 -10.61 18.76
N THR A 21 -4.20 -9.87 19.85
CA THR A 21 -3.24 -8.91 20.40
C THR A 21 -2.81 -9.25 21.83
N ASP A 22 -3.61 -9.99 22.57
CA ASP A 22 -3.46 -10.30 23.98
C ASP A 22 -2.55 -11.50 24.24
N ASP A 23 -1.25 -11.37 23.93
CA ASP A 23 -0.27 -12.44 24.21
C ASP A 23 -0.05 -12.67 25.73
N ASP A 24 -0.30 -11.65 26.55
CA ASP A 24 -0.05 -11.69 28.01
C ASP A 24 -1.27 -12.20 28.80
N GLY A 25 -2.42 -12.37 28.14
CA GLY A 25 -3.66 -12.81 28.79
C GLY A 25 -4.30 -11.72 29.67
N ALA A 26 -4.08 -10.45 29.35
CA ALA A 26 -4.63 -9.29 30.07
C ALA A 26 -6.13 -9.08 29.79
N GLY A 27 -6.69 -9.74 28.78
CA GLY A 27 -8.10 -9.64 28.40
C GLY A 27 -8.49 -8.27 27.85
N GLN A 28 -7.53 -7.51 27.31
CA GLN A 28 -7.71 -6.18 26.76
C GLN A 28 -6.95 -6.04 25.45
N ILE A 29 -7.37 -5.10 24.59
CA ILE A 29 -6.66 -4.86 23.33
C ILE A 29 -5.29 -4.27 23.64
N ASP A 30 -4.24 -4.93 23.15
CA ASP A 30 -2.89 -4.37 23.18
C ASP A 30 -2.75 -3.32 22.07
N VAL A 31 -2.99 -2.06 22.44
CA VAL A 31 -2.98 -0.91 21.52
C VAL A 31 -1.62 -0.77 20.82
N VAL A 32 -0.51 -1.15 21.46
CA VAL A 32 0.83 -1.05 20.86
C VAL A 32 0.95 -1.98 19.66
N LYS A 33 0.44 -3.20 19.77
CA LYS A 33 0.46 -4.17 18.65
C LYS A 33 -0.50 -3.77 17.54
N VAL A 34 -1.66 -3.20 17.89
CA VAL A 34 -2.57 -2.67 16.87
C VAL A 34 -1.93 -1.52 16.11
N ASP A 35 -1.29 -0.59 16.82
CA ASP A 35 -0.61 0.55 16.21
C ASP A 35 0.51 0.09 15.28
N GLN A 36 1.35 -0.87 15.71
CA GLN A 36 2.36 -1.50 14.86
C GLN A 36 1.76 -2.10 13.58
N ALA A 37 0.66 -2.86 13.69
CA ALA A 37 0.01 -3.45 12.52
C ALA A 37 -0.55 -2.38 11.55
N ILE A 38 -1.03 -1.25 12.07
CA ILE A 38 -1.47 -0.10 11.28
C ILE A 38 -0.28 0.59 10.60
N GLU A 39 0.86 0.72 11.29
CA GLU A 39 2.09 1.29 10.73
C GLU A 39 2.65 0.43 9.60
N ASP A 40 2.70 -0.89 9.79
CA ASP A 40 3.10 -1.84 8.75
C ASP A 40 2.18 -1.74 7.53
N ALA A 41 0.86 -1.72 7.73
CA ALA A 41 -0.12 -1.55 6.65
C ALA A 41 0.05 -0.21 5.91
N THR A 42 0.32 0.87 6.64
CA THR A 42 0.58 2.19 6.06
C THR A 42 1.84 2.17 5.21
N SER A 43 2.90 1.53 5.69
CA SER A 43 4.19 1.40 5.01
C SER A 43 4.07 0.57 3.74
N GLU A 44 3.30 -0.52 3.78
CA GLU A 44 3.04 -1.35 2.60
C GLU A 44 2.29 -0.57 1.51
N ILE A 45 1.20 0.12 1.85
CA ILE A 45 0.45 0.96 0.91
C ILE A 45 1.35 2.04 0.29
N ASN A 46 2.21 2.67 1.10
CA ASN A 46 3.17 3.67 0.63
C ASN A 46 4.16 3.06 -0.36
N GLY A 47 4.68 1.86 -0.09
CA GLY A 47 5.60 1.16 -0.98
C GLY A 47 5.02 0.91 -2.37
N TYR A 48 3.72 0.57 -2.46
CA TYR A 48 3.05 0.40 -3.76
C TYR A 48 2.74 1.74 -4.45
N CYS A 49 2.38 2.77 -3.69
CA CYS A 49 1.89 4.03 -4.25
C CYS A 49 3.00 5.05 -4.55
N MET A 50 4.16 4.96 -3.90
CA MET A 50 5.27 5.92 -4.03
C MET A 50 5.81 6.04 -5.46
N SER A 51 5.63 5.02 -6.30
CA SER A 51 6.07 5.07 -7.70
C SER A 51 5.23 6.02 -8.57
N ARG A 52 4.00 6.36 -8.16
CA ARG A 52 3.06 7.13 -9.00
C ARG A 52 2.35 8.27 -8.29
N TYR A 53 2.40 8.35 -6.97
CA TYR A 53 1.73 9.39 -6.20
C TYR A 53 2.66 9.92 -5.12
N ASP A 54 2.42 11.16 -4.71
CA ASP A 54 3.06 11.73 -3.53
C ASP A 54 2.47 11.06 -2.29
N VAL A 55 3.33 10.43 -1.50
CA VAL A 55 2.99 9.76 -0.26
C VAL A 55 3.82 10.35 0.87
N PRO A 56 3.27 10.49 2.10
CA PRO A 56 1.98 9.97 2.54
C PRO A 56 0.77 10.78 2.02
N PHE A 57 -0.34 10.09 1.71
CA PHE A 57 -1.55 10.75 1.21
C PHE A 57 -2.14 11.72 2.25
N ASN A 58 -2.42 12.96 1.85
CA ASN A 58 -3.06 13.94 2.71
C ASN A 58 -4.01 14.87 1.91
N PRO A 59 -5.34 14.83 2.17
CA PRO A 59 -6.05 13.93 3.08
C PRO A 59 -6.09 12.49 2.57
N VAL A 60 -6.13 11.52 3.48
CA VAL A 60 -6.19 10.09 3.14
C VAL A 60 -7.54 9.79 2.45
N PRO A 61 -7.54 9.28 1.20
CA PRO A 61 -8.78 8.91 0.54
C PRO A 61 -9.51 7.80 1.30
N PRO A 62 -10.86 7.81 1.39
CA PRO A 62 -11.61 6.76 2.09
C PRO A 62 -11.36 5.37 1.50
N PHE A 63 -11.03 5.30 0.21
CA PHE A 63 -10.62 4.06 -0.44
C PHE A 63 -9.31 3.50 0.13
N MET A 64 -8.30 4.35 0.35
CA MET A 64 -7.01 3.94 0.93
C MET A 64 -7.16 3.49 2.38
N LYS A 65 -8.00 4.18 3.16
CA LYS A 65 -8.35 3.78 4.51
C LYS A 65 -8.89 2.34 4.55
N LYS A 66 -9.81 1.99 3.64
CA LYS A 66 -10.38 0.63 3.57
C LYS A 66 -9.30 -0.44 3.33
N LEU A 67 -8.38 -0.17 2.39
CA LEU A 67 -7.26 -1.08 2.11
C LEU A 67 -6.33 -1.23 3.32
N ALA A 68 -6.06 -0.12 4.03
CA ALA A 68 -5.23 -0.13 5.23
C ALA A 68 -5.85 -0.98 6.35
N VAL A 69 -7.18 -0.91 6.54
CA VAL A 69 -7.89 -1.76 7.51
C VAL A 69 -7.76 -3.24 7.13
N ASP A 70 -8.01 -3.60 5.86
CA ASP A 70 -7.93 -5.01 5.43
C ASP A 70 -6.51 -5.59 5.62
N ILE A 71 -5.45 -4.80 5.36
CA ILE A 71 -4.06 -5.22 5.59
C ILE A 71 -3.73 -5.30 7.08
N ALA A 72 -4.10 -4.30 7.89
CA ALA A 72 -3.82 -4.29 9.32
C ALA A 72 -4.47 -5.50 10.03
N ILE A 73 -5.72 -5.84 9.67
CA ILE A 73 -6.39 -7.05 10.17
C ILE A 73 -5.59 -8.28 9.78
N TYR A 74 -5.21 -8.42 8.50
CA TYR A 74 -4.45 -9.57 8.05
C TYR A 74 -3.12 -9.75 8.82
N ASN A 75 -2.41 -8.66 9.11
CA ASN A 75 -1.17 -8.69 9.88
C ASN A 75 -1.38 -9.19 11.32
N LEU A 76 -2.44 -8.71 11.99
CA LEU A 76 -2.81 -9.16 13.34
C LEU A 76 -3.18 -10.66 13.36
N PHE A 77 -3.96 -11.10 12.38
CA PHE A 77 -4.38 -12.50 12.27
C PHE A 77 -3.21 -13.45 11.94
N THR A 78 -2.34 -13.05 11.01
CA THR A 78 -1.15 -13.83 10.64
C THR A 78 -0.24 -14.06 11.85
N ARG A 79 -0.18 -13.09 12.78
CA ARG A 79 0.60 -13.21 14.02
C ARG A 79 0.07 -14.25 15.00
N ARG A 80 -1.25 -14.44 15.08
CA ARG A 80 -1.90 -15.47 15.93
C ARG A 80 -1.64 -16.90 15.44
N GLY A 81 -1.34 -17.06 14.16
CA GLY A 81 -1.28 -18.35 13.48
C GLY A 81 -2.55 -18.59 12.66
N TYR A 82 -2.36 -18.87 11.38
CA TYR A 82 -3.44 -18.93 10.40
C TYR A 82 -4.07 -20.33 10.33
N ASP A 83 -5.39 -20.39 10.39
CA ASP A 83 -6.16 -21.62 10.16
C ASP A 83 -6.88 -21.54 8.81
N GLU A 84 -6.46 -22.36 7.83
CA GLU A 84 -6.96 -22.29 6.44
C GLU A 84 -8.45 -22.63 6.29
N GLU A 85 -9.03 -23.31 7.28
CA GLU A 85 -10.40 -23.84 7.24
C GLU A 85 -11.42 -22.92 7.94
N SER A 86 -10.95 -21.86 8.59
CA SER A 86 -11.75 -20.98 9.45
C SER A 86 -12.10 -19.63 8.80
N ALA A 87 -12.70 -18.71 9.57
CA ALA A 87 -13.07 -17.36 9.14
C ALA A 87 -11.88 -16.55 8.57
N ASP A 88 -10.66 -16.97 8.92
CA ASP A 88 -9.38 -16.48 8.43
C ASP A 88 -9.25 -16.55 6.90
N ARG A 89 -9.91 -17.52 6.26
CA ARG A 89 -9.93 -17.63 4.79
C ARG A 89 -10.50 -16.39 4.12
N SER A 90 -11.54 -15.80 4.69
CA SER A 90 -12.12 -14.57 4.14
C SER A 90 -11.18 -13.37 4.29
N ILE A 91 -10.38 -13.35 5.37
CA ILE A 91 -9.40 -12.30 5.63
C ILE A 91 -8.25 -12.40 4.63
N LEU A 92 -7.73 -13.61 4.39
CA LEU A 92 -6.70 -13.86 3.40
C LEU A 92 -7.16 -13.49 1.98
N ASP A 93 -8.39 -13.85 1.61
CA ASP A 93 -8.93 -13.49 0.29
C ASP A 93 -9.05 -11.98 0.11
N ARG A 94 -9.53 -11.27 1.14
CA ARG A 94 -9.57 -9.80 1.14
C ARG A 94 -8.19 -9.19 1.03
N TYR A 95 -7.22 -9.68 1.80
CA TYR A 95 -5.84 -9.23 1.71
C TYR A 95 -5.27 -9.42 0.29
N LYS A 96 -5.44 -10.61 -0.30
CA LYS A 96 -5.03 -10.88 -1.70
C LYS A 96 -5.71 -9.94 -2.69
N ASN A 97 -7.00 -9.65 -2.51
CA ASN A 97 -7.71 -8.68 -3.33
C ASN A 97 -7.18 -7.26 -3.15
N THR A 98 -6.86 -6.85 -1.92
CA THR A 98 -6.25 -5.55 -1.60
C THR A 98 -4.88 -5.40 -2.26
N VAL A 99 -4.01 -6.41 -2.16
CA VAL A 99 -2.70 -6.42 -2.83
C VAL A 99 -2.86 -6.27 -4.35
N ARG A 100 -3.80 -7.01 -4.96
CA ARG A 100 -4.10 -6.88 -6.40
C ARG A 100 -4.56 -5.47 -6.78
N VAL A 101 -5.37 -4.84 -5.94
CA VAL A 101 -5.82 -3.45 -6.14
C VAL A 101 -4.62 -2.49 -6.05
N LEU A 102 -3.75 -2.64 -5.05
CA LEU A 102 -2.54 -1.84 -4.90
C LEU A 102 -1.58 -2.01 -6.09
N GLU A 103 -1.38 -3.24 -6.57
CA GLU A 103 -0.63 -3.50 -7.80
C GLU A 103 -1.26 -2.80 -9.02
N ASN A 104 -2.59 -2.82 -9.15
CA ASN A 104 -3.29 -2.16 -10.24
C ASN A 104 -3.18 -0.62 -10.15
N ILE A 105 -3.12 -0.05 -8.95
CA ILE A 105 -2.84 1.37 -8.73
C ILE A 105 -1.40 1.70 -9.15
N ALA A 106 -0.44 0.87 -8.72
CA ALA A 106 0.98 0.99 -9.06
C ALA A 106 1.23 0.84 -10.57
N LYS A 107 0.46 -0.03 -11.27
CA LYS A 107 0.48 -0.17 -12.74
C LYS A 107 -0.29 0.94 -13.46
N GLY A 108 -1.11 1.69 -12.74
CA GLY A 108 -1.94 2.77 -13.29
C GLY A 108 -3.21 2.37 -13.99
N ILE A 109 -3.66 1.13 -13.77
CA ILE A 109 -4.95 0.64 -14.23
C ILE A 109 -6.07 1.30 -13.40
N ILE A 110 -5.85 1.47 -12.09
CA ILE A 110 -6.77 2.18 -11.19
C ILE A 110 -6.17 3.56 -10.90
N THR A 111 -6.94 4.61 -11.19
CA THR A 111 -6.53 6.00 -10.94
C THR A 111 -7.32 6.58 -9.77
N LEU A 112 -6.63 7.22 -8.83
CA LEU A 112 -7.23 7.78 -7.61
C LEU A 112 -7.91 9.14 -7.82
N GLY A 113 -8.05 9.58 -9.08
CA GLY A 113 -8.57 10.91 -9.44
C GLY A 113 -7.68 12.09 -9.00
N GLN A 114 -6.51 11.81 -8.43
CA GLN A 114 -5.52 12.80 -8.02
C GLN A 114 -4.65 13.18 -9.23
N PRO A 115 -4.17 14.44 -9.32
CA PRO A 115 -3.19 14.81 -10.33
C PRO A 115 -1.96 13.91 -10.15
N GLN A 116 -1.65 13.14 -11.18
CA GLN A 116 -0.44 12.34 -11.17
C GLN A 116 0.75 13.31 -11.30
N PRO A 117 1.85 13.10 -10.56
CA PRO A 117 3.09 13.79 -10.89
C PRO A 117 3.38 13.55 -12.37
N PRO A 118 3.80 14.59 -13.12
CA PRO A 118 4.16 14.41 -14.51
C PRO A 118 5.17 13.26 -14.59
N PRO A 119 5.05 12.36 -15.59
CA PRO A 119 6.06 11.32 -15.76
C PRO A 119 7.41 12.02 -15.82
N GLU A 120 8.35 11.58 -14.99
CA GLU A 120 9.73 12.03 -15.05
C GLU A 120 10.28 11.59 -16.40
N THR A 121 10.17 12.47 -17.39
CA THR A 121 10.72 12.29 -18.73
C THR A 121 12.24 12.44 -18.66
N GLY A 122 12.89 11.58 -17.86
CA GLY A 122 14.33 11.43 -17.73
C GLY A 122 14.91 10.62 -18.88
N ALA A 123 14.60 11.00 -20.11
CA ALA A 123 15.37 10.59 -21.27
C ALA A 123 15.73 11.84 -22.06
N THR A 124 16.62 12.66 -21.48
CA THR A 124 17.34 13.66 -22.26
C THR A 124 18.25 12.89 -23.21
N VAL A 125 17.75 12.61 -24.41
CA VAL A 125 18.60 12.18 -25.52
C VAL A 125 19.47 13.39 -25.86
N LEU A 126 20.59 13.53 -25.16
CA LEU A 126 21.72 14.34 -25.59
C LEU A 126 22.23 13.70 -26.88
N SER A 127 21.58 14.02 -27.99
CA SER A 127 22.16 13.77 -29.29
C SER A 127 23.40 14.65 -29.37
N GLU A 128 24.59 14.07 -29.21
CA GLU A 128 25.81 14.76 -29.58
C GLU A 128 25.67 15.22 -31.03
N GLU A 129 25.99 16.50 -31.25
CA GLU A 129 25.86 17.15 -32.55
C GLU A 129 26.56 16.31 -33.63
N ARG A 130 25.81 15.91 -34.67
CA ARG A 130 26.32 15.08 -35.77
C ARG A 130 27.57 15.72 -36.39
N LYS A 131 28.76 15.21 -36.03
CA LYS A 131 30.05 15.64 -36.63
C LYS A 131 30.21 15.27 -38.10
N PHE A 132 29.26 14.53 -38.70
CA PHE A 132 29.20 14.28 -40.13
C PHE A 132 27.85 14.73 -40.70
N SER A 133 27.74 16.02 -41.00
CA SER A 133 26.76 16.45 -42.00
C SER A 133 27.39 16.32 -43.39
N ARG A 134 26.65 15.77 -44.35
CA ARG A 134 27.06 15.59 -45.76
C ARG A 134 27.46 16.90 -46.46
N ARG A 135 27.28 18.04 -45.79
CA ARG A 135 27.63 19.39 -46.24
C ARG A 135 29.11 19.77 -46.03
N LYS A 136 29.92 18.91 -45.41
CA LYS A 136 31.35 19.17 -45.12
C LYS A 136 32.34 18.31 -45.92
N MET A 137 31.89 17.51 -46.89
CA MET A 137 32.77 16.83 -47.85
C MET A 137 32.66 17.53 -49.21
N GLU A 138 33.39 18.64 -49.36
CA GLU A 138 33.81 19.13 -50.67
C GLU A 138 35.34 19.26 -50.65
N GLY A 139 35.98 18.52 -51.56
CA GLY A 139 37.31 18.81 -52.09
C GLY A 139 38.52 18.38 -51.26
N PHE A 140 39.17 17.28 -51.67
CA PHE A 140 40.54 17.28 -52.20
C PHE A 140 40.69 16.13 -53.19
#